data_AF-A0A2S4PI90-F1
#
_entry.id   AF-A0A2S4PI90-F1
#
_cell.length_a   1.000
_cell.length_b   1.000
_cell.length_c   1.000
_cell.angle_alpha   90.00
_cell.angle_beta   90.00
_cell.angle_gamma   90.00
#
_symmetry.space_group_name_H-M   'P 1'
#
loop_
_entity.id
_entity.type
_entity.pdbx_description
1 polymer ?
#
loop_
_entity_poly.entity_id
_entity_poly.type
_entity_poly.pdbx_seq_one_letter_code
_entity_poly.pdbx_strand_id
1 'polypeptide(L)'
;MYSEENKYSGLPTESFTYKFSIFIDLASKSEIPQDALPTAFSTMLKGMALERFQENFEGEEHRRNMLREWNKVNLRDMFHKNPSREKGLVFNEMVQILRAIQRGLDREYQTDSALRNKIISACSNIPACCSAILQQTHSISALCNNIYAALEFNETAIRAESSDPIASVYLTDRKLHERIQTSRQNSSHNHLFHNNTLPNSNPKKCFV
;
A
#
# COMPACT_ATOMS: atom_id res chain seq x y z
N MET A 1 10.04 29.52 -24.19
CA MET A 1 10.16 30.01 -25.58
C MET A 1 8.86 29.86 -26.38
N TYR A 2 7.90 29.01 -25.97
CA TYR A 2 6.53 29.02 -26.50
C TYR A 2 5.59 29.69 -25.48
N SER A 3 4.84 30.70 -25.90
CA SER A 3 3.95 31.51 -25.02
C SER A 3 2.47 31.14 -25.21
N GLU A 4 1.66 31.33 -24.16
CA GLU A 4 0.23 30.98 -24.18
C GLU A 4 -0.57 31.71 -25.28
N GLU A 5 -0.18 32.94 -25.63
CA GLU A 5 -0.77 33.68 -26.74
C GLU A 5 -0.61 32.98 -28.09
N ASN A 6 0.43 32.14 -28.25
CA ASN A 6 0.76 31.43 -29.49
C ASN A 6 0.17 30.01 -29.56
N LYS A 7 -0.55 29.57 -28.53
CA LYS A 7 -1.39 28.36 -28.55
C LYS A 7 -2.79 28.65 -29.10
N TYR A 8 -3.41 27.63 -29.68
CA TYR A 8 -4.77 27.66 -30.22
C TYR A 8 -5.81 27.24 -29.18
N SER A 9 -6.82 28.07 -28.95
CA SER A 9 -7.90 27.84 -27.98
C SER A 9 -9.18 27.24 -28.55
N GLY A 10 -9.37 27.31 -29.87
CA GLY A 10 -10.64 26.99 -30.52
C GLY A 10 -11.62 28.17 -30.62
N LEU A 11 -11.21 29.39 -30.27
CA LEU A 11 -12.05 30.58 -30.43
C LEU A 11 -12.20 30.98 -31.91
N PRO A 12 -13.39 31.46 -32.35
CA PRO A 12 -13.61 31.90 -33.74
C PRO A 12 -12.72 33.06 -34.21
N THR A 13 -12.13 33.80 -33.27
CA THR A 13 -11.22 34.92 -33.53
C THR A 13 -9.76 34.49 -33.74
N GLU A 14 -9.42 33.22 -33.50
CA GLU A 14 -8.07 32.70 -33.70
C GLU A 14 -7.95 31.90 -35.01
N SER A 15 -6.99 32.27 -35.87
CA SER A 15 -6.66 31.48 -37.05
C SER A 15 -5.87 30.23 -36.67
N PHE A 16 -6.47 29.04 -36.83
CA PHE A 16 -5.80 27.75 -36.63
C PHE A 16 -4.51 27.66 -37.45
N THR A 17 -4.57 28.00 -38.75
CA THR A 17 -3.42 27.95 -39.67
C THR A 17 -2.23 28.78 -39.18
N TYR A 18 -2.50 29.96 -38.61
CA TYR A 18 -1.45 30.83 -38.06
C TYR A 18 -0.82 30.26 -36.78
N LYS A 19 -1.63 29.69 -35.88
CA LYS A 19 -1.11 29.01 -34.67
C LYS A 19 -0.34 27.74 -35.03
N PHE A 20 -0.81 27.00 -36.03
CA PHE A 20 -0.15 25.79 -36.53
C PHE A 20 1.20 26.09 -37.20
N SER A 21 1.31 27.17 -38.00
CA SER A 21 2.60 27.56 -38.58
C SER A 21 3.62 27.96 -37.52
N ILE A 22 3.20 28.63 -36.45
CA ILE A 22 4.08 28.93 -35.30
C ILE A 22 4.53 27.66 -34.59
N PHE A 23 3.62 26.70 -34.37
CA PHE A 23 3.97 25.40 -33.78
C PHE A 23 5.02 24.64 -34.63
N ILE A 24 4.81 24.55 -35.95
CA ILE A 24 5.76 23.87 -36.85
C ILE A 24 7.12 24.58 -36.92
N ASP A 25 7.13 25.91 -36.98
CA ASP A 25 8.37 26.71 -36.93
C ASP A 25 9.15 26.50 -35.62
N LEU A 26 8.47 26.50 -34.48
CA LEU A 26 9.08 26.23 -33.18
C LEU A 26 9.56 24.78 -33.04
N ALA A 27 8.81 23.80 -33.55
CA ALA A 27 9.22 22.40 -33.53
C ALA A 27 10.48 22.17 -34.40
N SER A 28 10.51 22.78 -35.59
CA SER A 28 11.69 22.77 -36.48
C SER A 28 12.91 23.42 -35.82
N LYS A 29 12.75 24.61 -35.22
CA LYS A 29 13.81 25.32 -34.47
C LYS A 29 14.28 24.59 -33.20
N SER A 30 13.47 23.66 -32.69
CA SER A 30 13.80 22.83 -31.53
C SER A 30 14.29 21.44 -31.93
N GLU A 31 14.60 21.23 -33.22
CA GLU A 31 15.08 19.98 -33.81
C GLU A 31 14.17 18.76 -33.53
N ILE A 32 12.86 19.00 -33.36
CA ILE A 32 11.88 17.92 -33.07
C ILE A 32 11.73 17.04 -34.32
N PRO A 33 11.99 15.72 -34.23
CA PRO A 33 11.79 14.79 -35.33
C PRO A 33 10.33 14.76 -35.83
N GLN A 34 10.13 14.55 -37.13
CA GLN A 34 8.80 14.57 -37.75
C GLN A 34 7.86 13.50 -37.17
N ASP A 35 8.40 12.35 -36.77
CA ASP A 35 7.71 11.27 -36.07
C ASP A 35 7.31 11.62 -34.62
N ALA A 36 7.97 12.60 -34.01
CA ALA A 36 7.62 13.14 -32.68
C ALA A 36 6.60 14.29 -32.72
N LEU A 37 6.33 14.89 -33.90
CA LEU A 37 5.33 15.96 -34.04
C LEU A 37 3.92 15.61 -33.55
N PRO A 38 3.36 14.40 -33.78
CA PRO A 38 2.04 14.04 -33.26
C PRO A 38 1.98 14.09 -31.72
N THR A 39 3.05 13.66 -31.05
CA THR A 39 3.19 13.73 -29.59
C THR A 39 3.29 15.18 -29.11
N ALA A 40 4.02 16.03 -29.85
CA ALA A 40 4.16 17.45 -29.55
C ALA A 40 2.89 18.27 -29.85
N PHE A 41 1.99 17.80 -30.73
CA PHE A 41 0.80 18.54 -31.19
C PHE A 41 -0.10 18.99 -30.03
N SER A 42 -0.30 18.16 -29.00
CA SER A 42 -1.10 18.54 -27.82
C SER A 42 -0.61 19.83 -27.14
N THR A 43 0.69 20.13 -27.22
CA THR A 43 1.28 21.34 -26.62
C THR A 43 0.83 22.64 -27.30
N MET A 44 0.39 22.58 -28.56
CA MET A 44 -0.10 23.77 -29.29
C MET A 44 -1.51 24.19 -28.90
N LEU A 45 -2.22 23.35 -28.14
CA LEU A 45 -3.61 23.55 -27.80
C LEU A 45 -3.75 24.14 -26.38
N LYS A 46 -4.81 24.92 -26.17
CA LYS A 46 -5.27 25.41 -24.86
C LYS A 46 -6.80 25.42 -24.83
N GLY A 47 -7.40 25.64 -23.66
CA GLY A 47 -8.86 25.81 -23.50
C GLY A 47 -9.68 24.73 -24.20
N MET A 48 -10.81 25.12 -24.81
CA MET A 48 -11.76 24.21 -25.46
C MET A 48 -11.14 23.33 -26.56
N ALA A 49 -10.13 23.82 -27.29
CA ALA A 49 -9.46 23.02 -28.31
C ALA A 49 -8.62 21.87 -27.70
N LEU A 50 -7.94 22.13 -26.58
CA LEU A 50 -7.24 21.09 -25.83
C LEU A 50 -8.22 20.11 -25.19
N GLU A 51 -9.28 20.64 -24.56
CA GLU A 51 -10.33 19.81 -23.93
C GLU A 51 -10.97 18.86 -24.96
N ARG A 52 -11.38 19.34 -26.14
CA ARG A 52 -11.93 18.48 -27.20
C ARG A 52 -10.92 17.51 -27.80
N PHE A 53 -9.65 17.88 -27.87
CA PHE A 53 -8.59 16.96 -28.30
C PHE A 53 -8.47 15.82 -27.27
N GLN A 54 -8.39 16.14 -25.99
CA GLN A 54 -8.39 15.14 -24.91
C GLN A 54 -9.69 14.33 -24.89
N GLU A 55 -10.87 14.91 -25.13
CA GLU A 55 -12.12 14.15 -25.22
C GLU A 55 -12.15 13.11 -26.35
N ASN A 56 -11.55 13.43 -27.50
CA ASN A 56 -11.52 12.52 -28.65
C ASN A 56 -10.49 11.38 -28.51
N PHE A 57 -9.38 11.60 -27.78
CA PHE A 57 -8.31 10.60 -27.62
C PHE A 57 -8.29 9.92 -26.24
N GLU A 58 -8.64 10.65 -25.18
CA GLU A 58 -8.85 10.20 -23.80
C GLU A 58 -10.37 10.18 -23.48
N GLY A 59 -11.16 9.60 -24.38
CA GLY A 59 -12.62 9.53 -24.27
C GLY A 59 -13.13 8.71 -23.07
N GLU A 60 -14.46 8.64 -22.92
CA GLU A 60 -15.10 8.00 -21.76
C GLU A 60 -14.63 6.56 -21.51
N GLU A 61 -14.39 5.78 -22.56
CA GLU A 61 -13.84 4.43 -22.45
C GLU A 61 -12.39 4.42 -21.92
N HIS A 62 -11.54 5.36 -22.34
CA HIS A 62 -10.20 5.50 -21.80
C HIS A 62 -10.24 5.81 -20.30
N ARG A 63 -11.06 6.78 -19.87
CA ARG A 63 -11.22 7.14 -18.45
C ARG A 63 -11.78 6.00 -17.63
N ARG A 64 -12.78 5.27 -18.13
CA ARG A 64 -13.30 4.03 -17.52
C ARG A 64 -12.21 2.98 -17.35
N ASN A 65 -11.35 2.78 -18.36
CA ASN A 65 -10.24 1.84 -18.29
C ASN A 65 -9.16 2.30 -17.29
N MET A 66 -8.79 3.59 -17.27
CA MET A 66 -7.86 4.15 -16.27
C MET A 66 -8.39 3.99 -14.84
N LEU A 67 -9.68 4.28 -14.60
CA LEU A 67 -10.30 4.09 -13.29
C LEU A 67 -10.39 2.62 -12.88
N ARG A 68 -10.60 1.71 -13.85
CA ARG A 68 -10.56 0.26 -13.62
C ARG A 68 -9.16 -0.22 -13.22
N GLU A 69 -8.11 0.22 -13.91
CA GLU A 69 -6.73 -0.11 -13.54
C GLU A 69 -6.35 0.50 -12.20
N TRP A 70 -6.67 1.77 -11.95
CA TRP A 70 -6.52 2.41 -10.64
C TRP A 70 -7.12 1.53 -9.54
N ASN A 71 -8.39 1.14 -9.66
CA ASN A 71 -9.07 0.34 -8.66
C ASN A 71 -8.43 -1.05 -8.44
N LYS A 72 -7.96 -1.70 -9.50
CA LYS A 72 -7.22 -2.99 -9.41
C LYS A 72 -5.90 -2.89 -8.65
N VAL A 73 -5.17 -1.78 -8.72
CA VAL A 73 -3.85 -1.67 -8.07
C VAL A 73 -3.98 -1.89 -6.57
N ASN A 74 -3.34 -2.96 -6.09
CA ASN A 74 -3.18 -3.31 -4.68
C ASN A 74 -1.84 -4.03 -4.48
N LEU A 75 -1.24 -3.85 -3.30
CA LEU A 75 0.11 -4.32 -3.03
C LEU A 75 0.18 -5.84 -2.86
N ARG A 76 -0.91 -6.48 -2.41
CA ARG A 76 -1.00 -7.94 -2.24
C ARG A 76 -0.84 -8.66 -3.57
N ASP A 77 -1.56 -8.26 -4.61
CA ASP A 77 -1.45 -8.90 -5.93
C ASP A 77 -0.07 -8.67 -6.56
N MET A 78 0.53 -7.50 -6.32
CA MET A 78 1.89 -7.23 -6.77
C MET A 78 2.93 -8.12 -6.06
N PHE A 79 2.76 -8.42 -4.77
CA PHE A 79 3.61 -9.39 -4.08
C PHE A 79 3.44 -10.83 -4.60
N HIS A 80 2.22 -11.25 -4.96
CA HIS A 80 1.99 -12.58 -5.54
C HIS A 80 2.60 -12.72 -6.95
N LYS A 81 2.55 -11.64 -7.76
CA LYS A 81 3.21 -11.58 -9.07
C LYS A 81 4.73 -11.49 -8.97
N ASN A 82 5.26 -11.02 -7.83
CA ASN A 82 6.68 -10.78 -7.61
C ASN A 82 7.15 -11.46 -6.29
N PRO A 83 7.13 -12.80 -6.20
CA PRO A 83 7.41 -13.51 -4.96
C PRO A 83 8.87 -13.36 -4.52
N SER A 84 9.81 -13.44 -5.47
CA SER A 84 11.27 -13.39 -5.26
C SER A 84 11.85 -11.98 -5.14
N ARG A 85 11.07 -10.93 -5.42
CA ARG A 85 11.53 -9.54 -5.30
C ARG A 85 11.29 -9.01 -3.89
N GLU A 86 12.21 -8.16 -3.46
CA GLU A 86 12.13 -7.38 -2.22
C GLU A 86 10.82 -6.58 -2.15
N LYS A 87 10.14 -6.65 -1.01
CA LYS A 87 8.80 -6.07 -0.83
C LYS A 87 8.84 -4.55 -0.83
N GLY A 88 9.92 -3.94 -0.36
CA GLY A 88 10.17 -2.49 -0.46
C GLY A 88 10.21 -1.99 -1.91
N LEU A 89 10.94 -2.68 -2.79
CA LEU A 89 10.99 -2.33 -4.22
C LEU A 89 9.65 -2.49 -4.92
N VAL A 90 8.90 -3.56 -4.62
CA VAL A 90 7.55 -3.79 -5.21
C VAL A 90 6.54 -2.74 -4.70
N PHE A 91 6.67 -2.26 -3.46
CA PHE A 91 5.88 -1.14 -2.96
C PHE A 91 6.21 0.18 -3.69
N ASN A 92 7.49 0.50 -3.87
CA ASN A 92 7.89 1.70 -4.61
C ASN A 92 7.38 1.68 -6.05
N GLU A 93 7.44 0.54 -6.73
CA GLU A 93 6.86 0.34 -8.06
C GLU A 93 5.33 0.59 -8.06
N MET A 94 4.60 0.05 -7.08
CA MET A 94 3.16 0.31 -6.94
C MET A 94 2.84 1.80 -6.84
N VAL A 95 3.62 2.55 -6.04
CA VAL A 95 3.43 4.00 -5.89
C VAL A 95 3.70 4.74 -7.21
N GLN A 96 4.69 4.31 -8.01
CA GLN A 96 4.93 4.90 -9.34
C GLN A 96 3.81 4.58 -10.32
N ILE A 97 3.29 3.35 -10.33
CA ILE A 97 2.13 2.95 -11.15
C ILE A 97 0.91 3.81 -10.79
N LEU A 98 0.61 4.00 -9.51
CA LEU A 98 -0.48 4.87 -9.06
C LEU A 98 -0.27 6.31 -9.55
N ARG A 99 0.92 6.89 -9.38
CA ARG A 99 1.23 8.27 -9.86
C ARG A 99 1.12 8.41 -11.38
N ALA A 100 1.42 7.35 -12.14
CA ALA A 100 1.25 7.35 -13.59
C ALA A 100 -0.24 7.33 -13.98
N ILE A 101 -1.01 6.37 -13.43
CA ILE A 101 -2.45 6.24 -13.72
C ILE A 101 -3.22 7.50 -13.29
N GLN A 102 -2.86 8.10 -12.15
CA GLN A 102 -3.54 9.30 -11.61
C GLN A 102 -3.67 10.43 -12.63
N ARG A 103 -2.67 10.61 -13.51
CA ARG A 103 -2.64 11.68 -14.53
C ARG A 103 -3.70 11.51 -15.61
N GLY A 104 -4.18 10.29 -15.85
CA GLY A 104 -5.24 9.96 -16.81
C GLY A 104 -6.63 9.76 -16.17
N LEU A 105 -6.80 10.14 -14.89
CA LEU A 105 -8.09 10.17 -14.21
C LEU A 105 -8.68 11.59 -14.20
N ASP A 106 -9.98 11.69 -13.93
CA ASP A 106 -10.67 12.97 -13.77
C ASP A 106 -10.05 13.82 -12.63
N ARG A 107 -10.18 15.15 -12.72
CA ARG A 107 -9.53 16.12 -11.80
C ARG A 107 -9.77 15.83 -10.31
N GLU A 108 -10.89 15.25 -9.95
CA GLU A 108 -11.23 14.83 -8.58
C GLU A 108 -10.21 13.83 -7.98
N TYR A 109 -9.71 12.92 -8.83
CA TYR A 109 -8.70 11.91 -8.47
C TYR A 109 -7.27 12.43 -8.57
N GLN A 110 -7.04 13.57 -9.22
CA GLN A 110 -5.71 14.19 -9.37
C GLN A 110 -5.22 14.92 -8.10
N THR A 111 -5.88 14.72 -6.97
CA THR A 111 -5.52 15.32 -5.67
C THR A 111 -4.57 14.43 -4.85
N ASP A 112 -3.70 15.06 -4.05
CA ASP A 112 -2.84 14.34 -3.10
C ASP A 112 -3.65 13.52 -2.08
N SER A 113 -4.85 13.99 -1.71
CA SER A 113 -5.78 13.25 -0.84
C SER A 113 -6.26 11.96 -1.49
N ALA A 114 -6.66 11.99 -2.77
CA ALA A 114 -7.06 10.80 -3.51
C ALA A 114 -5.92 9.79 -3.63
N LEU A 115 -4.70 10.23 -3.96
CA LEU A 115 -3.53 9.35 -4.02
C LEU A 115 -3.19 8.76 -2.65
N ARG A 116 -3.19 9.56 -1.58
CA ARG A 116 -2.95 9.10 -0.21
C ARG A 116 -3.95 8.02 0.20
N ASN A 117 -5.24 8.27 0.00
CA ASN A 117 -6.31 7.34 0.36
C ASN A 117 -6.27 6.06 -0.51
N LYS A 118 -5.80 6.17 -1.77
CA LYS A 118 -5.55 5.01 -2.62
C LYS A 118 -4.36 4.18 -2.15
N ILE A 119 -3.24 4.79 -1.75
CA ILE A 119 -2.08 4.06 -1.19
C ILE A 119 -2.50 3.31 0.07
N ILE A 120 -3.28 3.94 0.96
CA ILE A 120 -3.82 3.29 2.17
C ILE A 120 -4.70 2.10 1.82
N SER A 121 -5.69 2.26 0.94
CA SER A 121 -6.58 1.15 0.56
C SER A 121 -5.84 0.02 -0.18
N ALA A 122 -4.87 0.34 -1.04
CA ALA A 122 -4.01 -0.61 -1.73
C ALA A 122 -3.10 -1.44 -0.78
N CYS A 123 -2.74 -0.91 0.39
CA CYS A 123 -1.90 -1.57 1.39
C CYS A 123 -2.68 -2.23 2.55
N SER A 124 -3.97 -1.90 2.70
CA SER A 124 -4.85 -2.35 3.80
C SER A 124 -4.87 -3.87 4.06
N ASN A 125 -4.64 -4.65 3.01
CA ASN A 125 -4.64 -6.12 3.05
C ASN A 125 -3.29 -6.74 3.48
N ILE A 126 -2.31 -5.96 3.96
CA ILE A 126 -1.00 -6.46 4.39
C ILE A 126 -0.78 -6.11 5.87
N PRO A 127 -0.71 -7.12 6.77
CA PRO A 127 -0.56 -6.89 8.21
C PRO A 127 0.65 -6.01 8.59
N ALA A 128 1.78 -6.18 7.87
CA ALA A 128 2.98 -5.37 8.07
C ALA A 128 2.74 -3.86 7.83
N CYS A 129 1.81 -3.49 6.94
CA CYS A 129 1.52 -2.09 6.64
C CYS A 129 0.58 -1.44 7.67
N CYS A 130 -0.13 -2.21 8.50
CA CYS A 130 -1.15 -1.67 9.41
C CYS A 130 -0.58 -0.65 10.41
N SER A 131 0.60 -0.92 10.98
CA SER A 131 1.26 -0.02 11.93
C SER A 131 1.64 1.32 11.29
N ALA A 132 2.05 1.32 10.02
CA ALA A 132 2.37 2.53 9.26
C ALA A 132 1.13 3.31 8.82
N ILE A 133 0.05 2.62 8.42
CA ILE A 133 -1.22 3.22 7.98
C ILE A 133 -1.93 3.95 9.13
N LEU A 134 -1.84 3.42 10.36
CA LEU A 134 -2.46 4.02 11.55
C LEU A 134 -1.76 5.31 12.02
N GLN A 135 -0.55 5.59 11.55
CA GLN A 135 0.14 6.84 11.87
C GLN A 135 -0.51 8.02 11.16
N GLN A 136 -0.84 9.07 11.92
CA GLN A 136 -1.50 10.28 11.44
C GLN A 136 -0.56 11.15 10.60
N THR A 137 -0.23 10.68 9.40
CA THR A 137 0.61 11.39 8.43
C THR A 137 -0.25 12.06 7.36
N HIS A 138 -0.05 13.36 7.18
CA HIS A 138 -0.73 14.15 6.14
C HIS A 138 0.08 14.23 4.83
N SER A 139 1.39 13.95 4.88
CA SER A 139 2.28 13.91 3.71
C SER A 139 2.35 12.51 3.10
N ILE A 140 2.24 12.42 1.76
CA ILE A 140 2.42 11.17 1.01
C ILE A 140 3.83 10.62 1.20
N SER A 141 4.87 11.47 1.23
CA SER A 141 6.25 11.03 1.41
C SER A 141 6.47 10.40 2.79
N ALA A 142 5.90 10.99 3.84
CA ALA A 142 5.95 10.41 5.19
C ALA A 142 5.22 9.06 5.25
N LEU A 143 4.02 8.96 4.67
CA LEU A 143 3.27 7.70 4.56
C LEU A 143 4.07 6.62 3.83
N CYS A 144 4.70 6.95 2.69
CA CYS A 144 5.49 6.00 1.92
C CYS A 144 6.72 5.51 2.70
N ASN A 145 7.45 6.42 3.36
CA ASN A 145 8.62 6.05 4.16
C ASN A 145 8.23 5.14 5.34
N ASN A 146 7.11 5.42 6.01
CA ASN A 146 6.61 4.60 7.11
C ASN A 146 6.20 3.20 6.64
N ILE A 147 5.51 3.09 5.49
CA ILE A 147 5.14 1.79 4.90
C ILE A 147 6.40 1.01 4.48
N TYR A 148 7.38 1.68 3.87
CA TYR A 148 8.65 1.06 3.48
C TYR A 148 9.39 0.49 4.69
N ALA A 149 9.59 1.29 5.75
CA ALA A 149 10.26 0.85 6.97
C ALA A 149 9.53 -0.32 7.66
N ALA A 150 8.20 -0.33 7.63
CA ALA A 150 7.40 -1.43 8.20
C ALA A 150 7.50 -2.72 7.38
N LEU A 151 7.64 -2.63 6.04
CA LEU A 151 7.91 -3.78 5.17
C LEU A 151 9.34 -4.32 5.38
N GLU A 152 10.34 -3.45 5.48
CA GLU A 152 11.74 -3.81 5.73
C GLU A 152 11.90 -4.48 7.10
N PHE A 153 11.30 -3.93 8.16
CA PHE A 153 11.26 -4.55 9.49
C PHE A 153 10.61 -5.95 9.47
N ASN A 154 9.50 -6.11 8.74
CA ASN A 154 8.84 -7.41 8.61
C ASN A 154 9.71 -8.43 7.84
N GLU A 155 10.47 -8.00 6.82
CA GLU A 155 11.43 -8.88 6.16
C GLU A 155 12.58 -9.29 7.09
N THR A 156 13.13 -8.38 7.90
CA THR A 156 14.21 -8.74 8.84
C THR A 156 13.73 -9.67 9.95
N ALA A 157 12.51 -9.50 10.46
CA ALA A 157 11.89 -10.41 11.42
C ALA A 157 11.74 -11.84 10.85
N ILE A 158 11.18 -12.00 9.64
CA ILE A 158 11.04 -13.30 8.98
C ILE A 158 12.40 -13.97 8.76
N ARG A 159 13.43 -13.21 8.36
CA ARG A 159 14.79 -13.73 8.18
C ARG A 159 15.41 -14.21 9.50
N ALA A 160 15.20 -13.48 10.60
CA ALA A 160 15.63 -13.90 11.93
C ALA A 160 14.94 -15.21 12.35
N GLU A 161 13.60 -15.29 12.26
CA GLU A 161 12.82 -16.48 12.61
C GLU A 161 13.23 -17.73 11.80
N SER A 162 13.59 -17.55 10.52
CA SER A 162 14.07 -18.66 9.67
C SER A 162 15.52 -19.08 9.93
N SER A 163 16.30 -18.28 10.66
CA SER A 163 17.72 -18.55 10.95
C SER A 163 17.94 -19.27 12.29
N ASP A 164 16.94 -19.29 13.17
CA ASP A 164 16.98 -19.95 14.49
C ASP A 164 16.24 -21.31 14.48
N PRO A 165 16.90 -22.44 14.13
CA PRO A 165 16.26 -23.75 14.18
C PRO A 165 15.80 -24.14 15.59
N ILE A 166 16.43 -23.55 16.62
CA ILE A 166 16.19 -23.83 18.04
C ILE A 166 14.82 -23.28 18.50
N ALA A 167 14.35 -22.17 17.92
CA ALA A 167 13.05 -21.59 18.28
C ALA A 167 11.87 -22.54 17.99
N SER A 168 11.96 -23.31 16.90
CA SER A 168 10.94 -24.31 16.53
C SER A 168 10.81 -25.44 17.56
N VAL A 169 11.91 -25.85 18.18
CA VAL A 169 11.95 -26.88 19.22
C VAL A 169 11.24 -26.39 20.47
N TYR A 170 11.58 -25.19 20.97
CA TYR A 170 10.95 -24.60 22.15
C TYR A 170 9.46 -24.26 21.96
N LEU A 171 9.05 -23.88 20.74
CA LEU A 171 7.63 -23.62 20.44
C LEU A 171 6.78 -24.90 20.46
N THR A 172 7.37 -26.03 20.07
CA THR A 172 6.70 -27.34 20.03
C THR A 172 6.54 -27.92 21.43
N ASP A 173 7.58 -27.81 22.27
CA ASP A 173 7.59 -28.30 23.66
C ASP A 173 6.55 -27.56 24.54
N ARG A 174 6.47 -26.23 24.41
CA ARG A 174 5.53 -25.40 25.19
C ARG A 174 4.06 -25.79 24.94
N LYS A 175 3.70 -26.17 23.71
CA LYS A 175 2.34 -26.63 23.36
C LYS A 175 2.00 -28.02 23.90
N LEU A 176 2.98 -28.89 24.12
CA LEU A 176 2.76 -30.19 24.75
C LEU A 176 2.56 -30.05 26.27
N HIS A 177 3.37 -29.22 26.92
CA HIS A 177 3.30 -29.05 28.38
C HIS A 177 1.96 -28.44 28.84
N GLU A 178 1.43 -27.46 28.10
CA GLU A 178 0.14 -26.80 28.38
C GLU A 178 -1.06 -27.75 28.19
N ARG A 179 -0.94 -28.73 27.28
CA ARG A 179 -2.01 -29.71 26.98
C ARG A 179 -2.06 -30.89 27.96
N ILE A 180 -0.97 -31.18 28.66
CA ILE A 180 -0.91 -32.27 29.67
C ILE A 180 -1.49 -31.81 31.02
N GLN A 181 -1.26 -30.56 31.42
CA GLN A 181 -1.72 -30.06 32.73
C GLN A 181 -3.24 -29.91 32.83
N THR A 182 -3.96 -29.73 31.72
CA THR A 182 -5.43 -29.55 31.69
C THR A 182 -6.22 -30.86 31.72
N SER A 183 -5.57 -32.03 31.68
CA SER A 183 -6.24 -33.35 31.58
C SER A 183 -6.30 -34.17 32.88
N ARG A 184 -5.92 -33.60 34.04
CA ARG A 184 -5.82 -34.35 35.32
C ARG A 184 -6.52 -33.71 36.53
N GLN A 185 -7.70 -33.12 36.34
CA GLN A 185 -8.65 -32.92 37.45
C GLN A 185 -10.09 -33.22 37.01
N ASN A 186 -10.46 -34.51 37.07
CA ASN A 186 -11.85 -34.98 37.26
C ASN A 186 -11.89 -36.51 37.48
N SER A 187 -11.94 -36.94 38.74
CA SER A 187 -12.69 -38.13 39.15
C SER A 187 -12.90 -38.11 40.67
N SER A 188 -14.10 -38.49 41.10
CA SER A 188 -14.57 -38.38 42.49
C SER A 188 -14.53 -39.72 43.25
N HIS A 189 -14.60 -39.60 44.58
CA HIS A 189 -15.09 -40.58 45.57
C HIS A 189 -14.22 -41.74 46.12
N ASN A 190 -14.02 -41.64 47.45
CA ASN A 190 -14.27 -42.63 48.53
C ASN A 190 -13.66 -44.05 48.47
N HIS A 191 -12.85 -44.41 49.48
CA HIS A 191 -13.35 -45.15 50.66
C HIS A 191 -12.38 -45.13 51.87
N LEU A 192 -12.83 -45.65 53.03
CA LEU A 192 -12.25 -45.50 54.38
C LEU A 192 -11.38 -46.68 54.89
N PHE A 193 -10.79 -46.46 56.08
CA PHE A 193 -10.31 -47.41 57.12
C PHE A 193 -8.82 -47.84 57.02
N HIS A 194 -8.04 -48.04 58.10
CA HIS A 194 -8.35 -48.11 59.56
C HIS A 194 -7.10 -47.78 60.44
N ASN A 195 -7.30 -47.15 61.61
CA ASN A 195 -6.71 -47.35 62.98
C ASN A 195 -5.26 -47.90 63.19
N ASN A 196 -4.52 -47.66 64.29
CA ASN A 196 -4.77 -47.03 65.61
C ASN A 196 -3.41 -46.76 66.32
N THR A 197 -3.33 -45.77 67.25
CA THR A 197 -2.87 -45.90 68.68
C THR A 197 -2.42 -44.56 69.29
N LEU A 198 -3.15 -44.09 70.32
CA LEU A 198 -2.69 -43.24 71.44
C LEU A 198 -2.25 -44.16 72.62
N PRO A 199 -1.89 -43.70 73.84
CA PRO A 199 -1.80 -42.34 74.42
C PRO A 199 -0.36 -41.98 74.89
N ASN A 200 0.01 -40.76 75.29
CA ASN A 200 -0.41 -39.94 76.44
C ASN A 200 0.27 -38.54 76.32
N SER A 201 0.09 -37.48 77.13
CA SER A 201 -0.62 -37.28 78.41
C SER A 201 -1.13 -35.83 78.55
N ASN A 202 -1.50 -35.42 79.77
CA ASN A 202 -2.16 -34.16 80.18
C ASN A 202 -1.30 -33.43 81.26
N PRO A 203 -1.64 -32.21 81.78
CA PRO A 203 -2.35 -31.04 81.20
C PRO A 203 -1.90 -29.63 81.73
N LYS A 204 -2.59 -28.55 81.29
CA LYS A 204 -2.96 -27.26 81.97
C LYS A 204 -2.25 -25.91 81.64
N LYS A 205 -3.09 -25.04 81.04
CA LYS A 205 -3.48 -23.65 81.44
C LYS A 205 -2.55 -22.41 81.24
N CYS A 206 -3.09 -21.53 80.38
CA CYS A 206 -3.34 -20.09 80.57
C CYS A 206 -2.20 -19.04 80.39
N PHE A 207 -2.65 -17.87 79.94
CA PHE A 207 -1.91 -16.70 79.45
C PHE A 207 -1.18 -15.89 80.54
N VAL A 208 -0.23 -15.08 80.06
CA VAL A 208 -0.02 -13.68 80.50
C VAL A 208 -0.38 -12.78 79.33
#